data_AF-A0A940KUB3-F1
#
_entry.id   AF-A0A940KUB3-F1
#
_cell.length_a   1.000
_cell.length_b   1.000
_cell.length_c   1.000
_cell.angle_alpha   90.00
_cell.angle_beta   90.00
_cell.angle_gamma   90.00
#
_symmetry.space_group_name_H-M   'P 1'
#
loop_
_entity.id
_entity.type
_entity.pdbx_description
1 polymer ?
#
loop_
_entity_poly.entity_id
_entity_poly.type
_entity_poly.pdbx_seq_one_letter_code
_entity_poly.pdbx_strand_id
1 'polypeptide(L)'
;MATLTASTSRSAIVLRSAAAVLGGYVFCWGFIALAVAGLYALGMAFHDAEHLGAILAFLLYLTAFCWAFVTPSLRRAWLALAGGGAAMAAAASWLQHLILA
;
A
#
# COMPACT_ATOMS: atom_id res chain seq x y z
N MET A 1 15.42 30.01 -26.37
CA MET A 1 15.19 28.65 -25.83
C MET A 1 14.37 28.80 -24.55
N ALA A 2 13.05 28.85 -24.69
CA ALA A 2 12.13 29.17 -23.59
C ALA A 2 11.86 27.90 -22.75
N THR A 3 12.44 27.85 -21.55
CA THR A 3 12.07 26.89 -20.51
C THR A 3 10.66 27.23 -20.02
N LEU A 4 9.68 26.49 -20.51
CA LEU A 4 8.32 26.49 -19.97
C LEU A 4 8.39 25.95 -18.54
N THR A 5 8.39 26.85 -17.56
CA THR A 5 8.15 26.51 -16.16
C THR A 5 6.75 25.92 -16.07
N ALA A 6 6.67 24.59 -15.97
CA ALA A 6 5.41 23.88 -15.83
C ALA A 6 4.64 24.46 -14.64
N SER A 7 3.47 25.02 -14.92
CA SER A 7 2.48 25.36 -13.89
C SER A 7 2.13 24.05 -13.17
N THR A 8 2.62 23.88 -11.93
CA THR A 8 2.19 22.77 -11.08
C THR A 8 0.73 23.01 -10.73
N SER A 9 -0.17 22.49 -11.56
CA SER A 9 -1.61 22.60 -11.37
C SER A 9 -1.99 22.10 -9.97
N ARG A 10 -2.87 22.83 -9.27
CA ARG A 10 -3.40 22.40 -7.96
C ARG A 10 -3.92 20.96 -7.99
N SER A 11 -4.45 20.52 -9.13
CA SER A 11 -4.90 19.13 -9.34
C SER A 11 -3.77 18.10 -9.19
N ALA A 12 -2.54 18.41 -9.60
CA ALA A 12 -1.40 17.51 -9.45
C ALA A 12 -1.00 17.35 -7.98
N ILE A 13 -1.11 18.40 -7.18
CA ILE A 13 -0.85 18.36 -5.74
C ILE A 13 -1.93 17.54 -5.04
N VAL A 14 -3.21 17.81 -5.34
CA VAL A 14 -4.34 17.05 -4.77
C VAL A 14 -4.23 15.57 -5.12
N LEU A 15 -3.93 15.24 -6.38
CA LEU A 15 -3.82 13.85 -6.83
C LEU A 15 -2.61 13.13 -6.22
N ARG A 16 -1.53 13.86 -5.92
CA ARG A 16 -0.37 13.34 -5.18
C ARG A 16 -0.73 13.05 -3.72
N SER A 17 -1.37 13.99 -3.04
CA SER A 17 -1.81 13.80 -1.65
C SER A 17 -2.82 12.65 -1.54
N ALA A 18 -3.75 12.56 -2.50
CA ALA A 18 -4.67 11.44 -2.61
C ALA A 18 -3.92 10.12 -2.84
N ALA A 19 -2.89 10.08 -3.68
CA ALA A 19 -2.05 8.89 -3.87
C ALA A 19 -1.34 8.47 -2.58
N ALA A 20 -0.79 9.44 -1.84
CA ALA A 20 -0.06 9.18 -0.60
C ALA A 20 -0.99 8.62 0.49
N VAL A 21 -2.18 9.21 0.65
CA VAL A 21 -3.14 8.80 1.67
C VAL A 21 -3.93 7.57 1.24
N LEU A 22 -4.67 7.64 0.13
CA LEU A 22 -5.53 6.54 -0.33
C LEU A 22 -4.72 5.36 -0.84
N GLY A 23 -3.68 5.63 -1.63
CA GLY A 23 -2.78 4.57 -2.11
C GLY A 23 -2.04 3.92 -0.95
N GLY A 24 -1.49 4.71 -0.02
CA GLY A 24 -0.83 4.19 1.17
C GLY A 24 -1.77 3.34 2.03
N TYR A 25 -3.03 3.76 2.18
CA TYR A 25 -4.04 3.01 2.91
C TYR A 25 -4.38 1.68 2.24
N VAL A 26 -4.65 1.67 0.93
CA VAL A 26 -4.92 0.45 0.16
C VAL A 26 -3.73 -0.51 0.22
N PHE A 27 -2.51 0.01 0.14
CA PHE A 27 -1.29 -0.78 0.26
C PHE A 27 -1.16 -1.44 1.63
N CYS A 28 -1.36 -0.68 2.71
CA CYS A 28 -1.28 -1.20 4.07
C CYS A 28 -2.38 -2.22 4.35
N TRP A 29 -3.59 -1.99 3.84
CA TRP A 29 -4.68 -2.94 3.96
C TRP A 29 -4.35 -4.28 3.28
N GLY A 30 -3.83 -4.24 2.05
CA GLY A 30 -3.37 -5.44 1.34
C GLY A 30 -2.21 -6.14 2.05
N PHE A 31 -1.26 -5.37 2.60
CA PHE A 31 -0.16 -5.91 3.40
C PHE A 31 -0.65 -6.63 4.65
N ILE A 32 -1.55 -6.02 5.44
CA ILE A 32 -2.11 -6.63 6.64
C ILE A 32 -2.84 -7.92 6.28
N ALA A 33 -3.70 -7.89 5.24
CA ALA A 33 -4.43 -9.08 4.81
C ALA A 33 -3.48 -10.24 4.47
N LEU A 34 -2.40 -9.97 3.73
CA LEU A 34 -1.41 -10.98 3.37
C LEU A 34 -0.58 -11.43 4.57
N ALA A 35 -0.16 -10.51 5.44
CA ALA A 35 0.62 -10.81 6.64
C ALA A 35 -0.17 -11.70 7.59
N VAL A 36 -1.42 -11.37 7.87
CA VAL A 36 -2.29 -12.17 8.74
C VAL A 36 -2.55 -13.54 8.14
N ALA A 37 -2.93 -13.61 6.86
CA ALA A 37 -3.18 -14.89 6.20
C ALA A 37 -1.93 -15.79 6.17
N GLY A 38 -0.75 -15.21 5.87
CA GLY A 38 0.52 -15.91 5.82
C GLY A 38 1.02 -16.38 7.19
N LEU A 39 0.96 -15.51 8.20
CA LEU A 39 1.38 -15.85 9.56
C LEU A 39 0.45 -16.90 10.18
N TYR A 40 -0.86 -16.78 9.92
CA TYR A 40 -1.82 -17.79 10.35
C TYR A 40 -1.56 -19.14 9.68
N ALA A 41 -1.28 -19.17 8.36
CA ALA A 41 -0.91 -20.39 7.66
C ALA A 41 0.39 -21.04 8.21
N LEU A 42 1.29 -20.23 8.78
CA LEU A 42 2.51 -20.69 9.45
C LEU A 42 2.27 -21.16 10.91
N GLY A 43 1.03 -21.15 11.39
CA GLY A 43 0.63 -21.64 12.72
C GLY A 43 0.61 -20.59 13.83
N MET A 44 0.75 -19.29 13.50
CA MET A 44 0.59 -18.21 14.47
C MET A 44 -0.89 -18.00 14.82
N ALA A 45 -1.18 -17.66 16.09
CA ALA A 45 -2.53 -17.28 16.47
C ALA A 45 -2.99 -16.04 15.68
N PHE A 46 -4.25 -16.04 15.24
CA PHE A 46 -4.80 -14.97 14.41
C PHE A 46 -4.62 -13.58 15.05
N HIS A 47 -4.89 -13.49 16.35
CA HIS A 47 -4.79 -12.23 17.09
C HIS A 47 -3.36 -11.69 17.14
N ASP A 48 -2.37 -12.56 17.31
CA ASP A 48 -0.96 -12.17 17.33
C ASP A 48 -0.48 -11.73 15.95
N ALA A 49 -0.92 -12.45 14.91
CA ALA A 49 -0.64 -12.11 13.51
C ALA A 49 -1.25 -10.76 13.13
N GLU A 50 -2.48 -10.46 13.57
CA GLU A 50 -3.14 -9.18 13.36
C GLU A 50 -2.41 -8.03 14.07
N HIS A 51 -2.02 -8.22 15.33
CA HIS A 51 -1.27 -7.22 16.09
C HIS A 51 0.07 -6.90 15.45
N LEU A 52 0.84 -7.93 15.12
CA LEU A 52 2.14 -7.78 14.46
C LEU A 52 1.98 -7.12 13.08
N GLY A 53 0.98 -7.57 12.31
CA GLY A 53 0.65 -6.99 11.01
C GLY A 53 0.31 -5.50 11.10
N ALA A 54 -0.47 -5.09 12.10
CA ALA A 54 -0.83 -3.71 12.33
C ALA A 54 0.38 -2.83 12.72
N ILE A 55 1.26 -3.31 13.59
CA ILE A 55 2.50 -2.62 13.98
C ILE A 55 3.38 -2.39 12.74
N LEU A 56 3.58 -3.44 11.93
CA LEU A 56 4.38 -3.35 10.71
C LEU A 56 3.71 -2.43 9.67
N ALA A 57 2.39 -2.51 9.52
CA ALA A 57 1.64 -1.68 8.60
C ALA A 57 1.71 -0.20 8.95
N PHE A 58 1.79 0.16 10.23
CA PHE A 58 2.01 1.55 10.65
C PHE A 58 3.34 2.11 10.12
N LEU A 59 4.43 1.34 10.27
CA LEU A 59 5.75 1.72 9.76
C LEU A 59 5.76 1.75 8.23
N LEU A 60 5.07 0.81 7.60
CA LEU A 60 4.92 0.73 6.15
C LEU A 60 4.14 1.91 5.59
N TYR A 61 3.06 2.33 6.27
CA TYR A 61 2.25 3.48 5.88
C TYR A 61 3.10 4.75 5.87
N LEU A 62 3.89 4.98 6.92
CA LEU A 62 4.78 6.14 6.99
C LEU A 62 5.78 6.14 5.83
N THR A 63 6.40 4.98 5.58
CA THR A 63 7.39 4.83 4.50
C THR A 63 6.75 5.05 3.12
N ALA A 64 5.58 4.46 2.88
CA ALA A 64 4.80 4.61 1.66
C ALA A 64 4.34 6.06 1.44
N PHE A 65 3.92 6.73 2.51
CA PHE A 65 3.51 8.13 2.49
C PHE A 65 4.67 9.03 2.09
N CYS A 66 5.83 8.90 2.74
CA CYS A 66 7.04 9.66 2.38
C CYS A 66 7.49 9.36 0.94
N TRP A 67 7.46 8.08 0.54
CA TRP A 67 7.86 7.63 -0.80
C TRP A 67 7.00 8.22 -1.91
N ALA A 68 5.70 8.43 -1.66
CA ALA A 68 4.79 9.06 -2.62
C ALA A 68 5.23 10.49 -3.00
N PHE A 69 5.83 11.24 -2.07
CA PHE A 69 6.34 12.59 -2.32
C PHE A 69 7.73 12.61 -2.94
N VAL A 70 8.61 11.67 -2.58
CA VAL A 70 9.96 11.54 -3.17
C VAL A 70 9.90 11.07 -4.62
N THR A 71 8.92 10.24 -4.98
CA THR A 71 8.83 9.66 -6.32
C THR A 71 8.51 10.74 -7.37
N PRO A 72 9.31 10.91 -8.44
CA PRO A 72 9.07 11.95 -9.43
C PRO A 72 7.81 11.72 -10.30
N SER A 73 7.39 10.46 -10.46
CA SER A 73 6.27 10.09 -11.33
C SER A 73 5.03 9.65 -10.56
N LEU A 74 3.96 10.45 -10.65
CA LEU A 74 2.67 10.17 -10.02
C LEU A 74 2.07 8.81 -10.41
N ARG A 75 2.24 8.41 -11.69
CA ARG A 75 1.73 7.12 -12.20
C ARG A 75 2.43 5.92 -11.55
N ARG A 76 3.73 6.00 -11.27
CA ARG A 76 4.45 4.93 -10.54
C ARG A 76 4.04 4.88 -9.07
N ALA A 77 3.79 6.03 -8.44
CA ALA A 77 3.29 6.08 -7.07
C ALA A 77 1.94 5.36 -6.96
N TRP A 78 0.99 5.67 -7.85
CA TRP A 78 -0.31 4.98 -7.90
C TRP A 78 -0.18 3.49 -8.21
N LEU A 79 0.63 3.11 -9.21
CA LEU A 79 0.82 1.70 -9.57
C LEU A 79 1.44 0.88 -8.44
N ALA A 80 2.44 1.41 -7.75
CA ALA A 80 3.06 0.69 -6.65
C ALA A 80 2.15 0.62 -5.42
N LEU A 81 1.49 1.73 -5.05
CA LEU A 81 0.67 1.77 -3.84
C LEU A 81 -0.69 1.09 -4.04
N ALA A 82 -1.48 1.55 -5.00
CA ALA A 82 -2.79 0.98 -5.25
C ALA A 82 -2.68 -0.38 -5.95
N GLY A 83 -1.79 -0.51 -6.95
CA GLY A 83 -1.59 -1.77 -7.65
C GLY A 83 -0.90 -2.83 -6.78
N GLY A 84 0.11 -2.43 -5.99
CA GLY A 84 0.73 -3.32 -5.01
C GLY A 84 -0.25 -3.77 -3.94
N GLY A 85 -1.04 -2.86 -3.36
CA GLY A 85 -2.05 -3.19 -2.37
C GLY A 85 -3.12 -4.14 -2.90
N ALA A 86 -3.63 -3.88 -4.11
CA ALA A 86 -4.60 -4.76 -4.76
C ALA A 86 -4.02 -6.15 -5.06
N ALA A 87 -2.77 -6.23 -5.54
CA ALA A 87 -2.09 -7.50 -5.78
C ALA A 87 -1.89 -8.30 -4.49
N MET A 88 -1.47 -7.63 -3.41
CA MET A 88 -1.32 -8.26 -2.10
C MET A 88 -2.65 -8.76 -1.54
N ALA A 89 -3.72 -7.97 -1.69
CA ALA A 89 -5.06 -8.40 -1.30
C ALA A 89 -5.54 -9.62 -2.11
N ALA A 90 -5.29 -9.64 -3.43
CA ALA A 90 -5.62 -10.79 -4.27
C ALA A 90 -4.84 -12.05 -3.85
N ALA A 91 -3.54 -11.90 -3.55
CA ALA A 91 -2.71 -12.99 -3.05
C ALA A 91 -3.19 -13.50 -1.67
N ALA A 92 -3.59 -12.58 -0.78
CA ALA A 92 -4.15 -12.92 0.52
C ALA A 92 -5.46 -13.70 0.37
N SER A 93 -6.38 -13.25 -0.48
CA SER A 93 -7.64 -13.94 -0.76
C SER A 93 -7.41 -15.34 -1.34
N TRP A 94 -6.44 -15.48 -2.26
CA TRP A 94 -6.07 -16.78 -2.81
C TRP A 94 -5.54 -17.71 -1.72
N LEU A 95 -4.63 -17.22 -0.87
CA LEU A 95 -4.08 -17.99 0.24
C LEU A 95 -5.16 -18.41 1.24
N GLN A 96 -6.08 -17.49 1.60
CA GLN A 96 -7.23 -17.80 2.45
C GLN A 96 -8.10 -18.90 1.83
N HIS A 97 -8.31 -18.88 0.52
CA HIS A 97 -9.04 -19.93 -0.18
C HIS A 97 -8.37 -21.30 -0.05
N LEU A 98 -7.03 -21.36 -0.07
CA LEU A 98 -6.28 -22.61 0.11
C LEU A 98 -6.30 -23.13 1.55
N ILE A 99 -6.44 -22.25 2.54
CA ILE A 99 -6.49 -22.63 3.97
C ILE A 99 -7.88 -23.15 4.34
N LEU A 100 -8.93 -22.60 3.73
CA LEU A 100 -10.33 -22.90 4.04
C LEU A 100 -10.94 -24.03 3.18
N ALA A 101 -10.24 -24.47 2.13
CA ALA A 101 -10.63 -25.57 1.25
C ALA A 101 -10.06 -26.90 1.75
#